data_AF-A0A7X2SZD1-F1
#
_entry.id   AF-A0A7X2SZD1-F1
#
_cell.length_a   1.000
_cell.length_b   1.000
_cell.length_c   1.000
_cell.angle_alpha   90.00
_cell.angle_beta   90.00
_cell.angle_gamma   90.00
#
_symmetry.space_group_name_H-M   'P 1'
#
loop_
_entity.id
_entity.type
_entity.pdbx_description
1 polymer ?
#
loop_
_entity_poly.entity_id
_entity_poly.type
_entity_poly.pdbx_seq_one_letter_code
_entity_poly.pdbx_strand_id
1 'polypeptide(L)' 'DLMDAAKKIAVGKFVNAGQTCIAPDYLLMKEDVQDTFTDLLQTIVNAGFMEDDHTVDRNKFTQIVNDRNFNRVKAL' A
#
# COMPACT_ATOMS: atom_id res chain seq x y z
N ASP A 1 -11.35 -14.47 -2.08
CA ASP A 1 -12.22 -13.29 -2.10
C ASP A 1 -11.36 -12.06 -2.34
N LEU A 2 -11.74 -11.15 -3.24
CA LEU A 2 -10.92 -9.99 -3.61
C LEU A 2 -10.79 -8.98 -2.46
N MET A 3 -11.84 -8.77 -1.68
CA MET A 3 -11.85 -7.82 -0.56
C MET A 3 -10.93 -8.30 0.57
N ASP A 4 -11.00 -9.59 0.91
CA ASP A 4 -10.10 -10.19 1.90
C ASP A 4 -8.64 -10.15 1.46
N ALA A 5 -8.38 -10.47 0.17
CA ALA A 5 -7.04 -10.37 -0.41
C ALA A 5 -6.51 -8.93 -0.35
N ALA A 6 -7.32 -7.94 -0.75
CA ALA A 6 -6.94 -6.53 -0.74
C ALA A 6 -6.60 -6.04 0.69
N LYS A 7 -7.35 -6.46 1.71
CA LYS A 7 -7.05 -6.13 3.12
C LYS A 7 -5.70 -6.68 3.57
N LYS A 8 -5.43 -7.95 3.28
CA LYS A 8 -4.17 -8.61 3.66
C LYS A 8 -2.98 -7.99 2.94
N ILE A 9 -3.13 -7.70 1.65
CA ILE A 9 -2.10 -7.07 0.83
C ILE A 9 -1.85 -5.64 1.32
N ALA A 10 -2.89 -4.85 1.62
CA ALA A 10 -2.74 -3.51 2.15
C ALA A 10 -1.92 -3.50 3.44
N VAL A 11 -2.29 -4.34 4.42
CA VAL A 11 -1.53 -4.44 5.67
C VAL A 11 -0.08 -4.89 5.40
N GLY A 12 0.11 -5.96 4.62
CA GLY A 12 1.45 -6.49 4.36
C GLY A 12 2.38 -5.54 3.60
N LYS A 13 1.83 -4.69 2.71
CA LYS A 13 2.62 -3.75 1.90
C LYS A 13 2.85 -2.41 2.58
N PHE A 14 1.87 -1.87 3.29
CA PHE A 14 1.93 -0.49 3.77
C PHE A 14 2.39 -0.36 5.24
N VAL A 15 2.36 -1.45 6.02
CA VAL A 15 3.02 -1.47 7.33
C VAL A 15 4.51 -1.17 7.18
N ASN A 16 5.04 -0.31 8.06
CA ASN A 16 6.41 0.20 8.00
C ASN A 16 6.77 0.86 6.65
N ALA A 17 5.77 1.39 5.94
CA ALA A 17 5.90 1.90 4.58
C ALA A 17 6.55 0.89 3.60
N GLY A 18 6.26 -0.40 3.79
CA GLY A 18 6.79 -1.48 2.95
C GLY A 18 8.26 -1.83 3.20
N GLN A 19 8.88 -1.25 4.23
CA GLN A 19 10.24 -1.57 4.67
C GLN A 19 10.23 -2.84 5.53
N THR A 20 9.70 -3.92 4.97
CA THR A 20 9.57 -5.22 5.61
C THR A 20 10.10 -6.28 4.65
N CYS A 21 10.99 -7.16 5.12
CA CYS A 21 11.68 -8.14 4.26
C CYS A 21 10.75 -9.12 3.54
N ILE A 22 9.50 -9.27 4.00
CA ILE A 22 8.47 -10.14 3.43
C ILE A 22 7.28 -9.33 2.89
N ALA A 23 7.43 -8.02 2.69
CA ALA A 23 6.39 -7.21 2.08
C ALA A 23 6.10 -7.73 0.66
N PRO A 24 4.83 -7.76 0.21
CA PRO A 24 4.51 -8.09 -1.16
C PRO A 24 5.17 -7.09 -2.13
N ASP A 25 6.06 -7.54 -3.01
CA ASP A 25 6.72 -6.66 -3.99
C ASP A 25 5.88 -6.45 -5.25
N TYR A 26 5.18 -7.50 -5.70
CA TYR A 26 4.33 -7.50 -6.88
C TYR A 26 3.18 -8.48 -6.70
N LEU A 27 2.15 -8.34 -7.54
CA LEU A 27 0.99 -9.22 -7.57
C LEU A 27 0.87 -9.84 -8.97
N LEU A 28 0.56 -11.13 -9.02
CA LEU A 28 0.13 -11.80 -10.25
C LEU A 28 -1.38 -11.96 -10.19
N MET A 29 -2.07 -11.46 -11.21
CA MET A 29 -3.52 -11.36 -11.22
C MET A 29 -4.09 -11.70 -12.59
N LYS A 30 -5.32 -12.20 -12.60
CA LYS A 30 -6.07 -12.30 -13.85
C LYS A 30 -6.52 -10.90 -14.29
N GLU A 31 -6.43 -10.65 -15.59
CA GLU A 31 -6.75 -9.34 -16.17
C GLU A 31 -8.19 -8.89 -15.86
N ASP A 32 -9.14 -9.83 -15.85
CA ASP A 32 -10.57 -9.59 -15.62
C ASP A 32 -10.92 -9.07 -14.22
N VAL A 33 -10.02 -9.20 -13.24
CA VAL A 33 -10.24 -8.74 -11.86
C VAL A 33 -9.33 -7.59 -11.44
N GLN A 34 -8.43 -7.14 -12.31
CA GLN A 34 -7.39 -6.16 -11.98
C GLN A 34 -8.00 -4.82 -11.52
N ASP A 35 -8.95 -4.28 -12.27
CA ASP A 35 -9.56 -2.98 -11.97
C ASP A 35 -10.34 -3.03 -10.66
N THR A 36 -11.20 -4.05 -10.51
CA THR A 36 -11.97 -4.26 -9.27
C THR A 36 -11.06 -4.44 -8.06
N PHE A 37 -9.96 -5.18 -8.19
CA PHE A 37 -9.02 -5.33 -7.09
C PHE A 37 -8.31 -4.02 -6.75
N THR A 38 -7.91 -3.24 -7.76
CA THR A 38 -7.24 -1.94 -7.58
C THR A 38 -8.14 -0.97 -6.81
N ASP A 39 -9.41 -0.89 -7.16
CA ASP A 39 -10.40 -0.03 -6.49
C ASP A 39 -10.59 -0.42 -5.02
N LEU A 40 -10.70 -1.73 -4.74
CA LEU A 40 -10.82 -2.25 -3.38
C LEU A 40 -9.55 -1.93 -2.57
N LEU A 41 -8.37 -2.15 -3.15
CA LEU A 41 -7.10 -1.86 -2.50
C LEU A 41 -6.97 -0.37 -2.17
N GLN A 42 -7.30 0.52 -3.12
CA GLN A 42 -7.27 1.96 -2.91
C GLN A 42 -8.22 2.40 -1.80
N THR A 43 -9.43 1.84 -1.77
CA THR A 43 -10.42 2.11 -0.71
C THR A 43 -9.86 1.75 0.67
N ILE A 44 -9.24 0.58 0.80
CA ILE A 44 -8.67 0.10 2.07
C ILE A 44 -7.46 0.95 2.49
N VAL A 45 -6.56 1.27 1.55
CA VAL A 45 -5.38 2.10 1.83
C VAL A 45 -5.79 3.48 2.30
N ASN A 46 -6.76 4.11 1.62
CA ASN A 46 -7.28 5.41 2.01
C ASN A 46 -7.88 5.38 3.42
N ALA A 47 -8.74 4.39 3.71
CA ALA A 47 -9.33 4.25 5.04
C ALA A 47 -8.30 3.94 6.14
N GLY A 48 -7.17 3.29 5.79
CA GLY A 48 -6.15 2.87 6.74
C GLY A 48 -5.08 3.90 7.05
N PHE A 49 -4.73 4.76 6.09
CA PHE A 49 -3.51 5.58 6.15
C PHE A 49 -3.70 7.05 5.74
N MET A 50 -4.89 7.46 5.33
CA MET A 50 -5.17 8.83 4.88
C MET A 50 -6.15 9.52 5.84
N GLU A 51 -6.04 10.85 5.89
CA GLU A 51 -6.99 11.74 6.54
C GLU A 51 -8.16 12.08 5.61
N ASP A 52 -9.21 12.70 6.14
CA ASP A 52 -10.41 13.11 5.38
C ASP A 52 -10.10 14.11 4.25
N ASP A 53 -9.03 14.90 4.38
CA ASP A 53 -8.56 15.85 3.36
C ASP A 53 -7.63 15.22 2.31
N HIS A 54 -7.53 13.89 2.30
CA HIS A 54 -6.63 13.11 1.45
C HIS A 54 -5.14 13.37 1.68
N THR A 55 -4.74 13.88 2.84
CA THR A 55 -3.35 13.85 3.30
C THR A 55 -3.02 12.54 4.01
N VAL A 56 -1.73 12.25 4.18
CA VAL A 56 -1.28 11.03 4.89
C VAL A 56 -1.41 11.21 6.39
N ASP A 57 -2.09 10.28 7.06
CA ASP A 57 -2.14 10.22 8.53
C ASP A 57 -0.76 9.85 9.07
N ARG A 58 -0.10 10.84 9.68
CA ARG A 58 1.27 10.71 10.20
C ARG A 58 1.38 9.84 11.44
N ASN A 59 0.27 9.53 12.10
CA ASN A 59 0.23 8.61 13.23
C ASN A 59 0.10 7.14 12.77
N LYS A 60 -0.44 6.91 11.56
CA LYS A 60 -0.64 5.56 11.01
C LYS A 60 0.40 5.16 9.95
N PHE A 61 0.99 6.13 9.25
CA PHE A 61 1.92 5.85 8.15
C PHE A 61 3.37 6.19 8.50
N THR A 62 4.24 5.19 8.43
CA THR A 62 5.68 5.33 8.73
C THR A 62 6.44 6.07 7.61
N GLN A 63 7.56 6.69 7.96
CA GLN A 63 8.46 7.33 6.98
C GLN A 63 9.52 6.36 6.46
N ILE A 64 10.01 6.62 5.24
CA ILE A 64 11.17 5.91 4.70
C ILE A 64 12.42 6.30 5.49
N VAL A 65 13.27 5.31 5.79
CA VAL A 65 14.39 5.42 6.74
C VAL A 65 15.40 6.55 6.44
N ASN A 66 15.57 6.93 5.17
CA ASN A 66 16.44 8.04 4.76
C ASN A 66 16.17 8.50 3.33
N ASP A 67 16.73 9.66 2.96
CA ASP A 67 16.58 10.28 1.65
C ASP A 67 17.08 9.40 0.50
N ARG A 68 18.16 8.63 0.71
CA ARG A 68 18.68 7.71 -0.31
C ARG A 68 17.63 6.67 -0.69
N ASN A 69 16.99 6.04 0.29
CA ASN A 69 15.96 5.04 0.06
C ASN A 69 14.67 5.67 -0.49
N PHE A 70 14.30 6.86 0.00
CA PHE A 70 13.16 7.60 -0.53
C PHE A 70 13.34 7.92 -2.02
N ASN A 71 14.49 8.48 -2.40
CA ASN A 71 14.80 8.81 -3.79
C ASN A 71 14.86 7.57 -4.67
N ARG A 72 15.37 6.44 -4.15
CA ARG A 72 15.34 5.16 -4.87
C ARG A 72 13.91 4.70 -5.17
N VAL A 73 13.02 4.72 -4.17
CA VAL A 73 11.62 4.27 -4.35
C VAL A 73 10.85 5.21 -5.27
N LYS A 74 11.08 6.53 -5.17
CA LYS A 74 10.43 7.55 -6.01
C LYS A 74 10.81 7.43 -7.51
N ALA A 75 11.94 6.81 -7.82
CA ALA A 75 12.44 6.66 -9.19
C ALA A 75 12.04 5.34 -9.87
N LEU A 76 11.32 4.46 -9.17
CA LEU A 76 10.73 3.24 -9.72
C LEU A 76 9.41 3.56 -10.42
#